data_AF-A0A482DD49-F1
#
_entry.id   AF-A0A482DD49-F1
#
_cell.length_a   1.000
_cell.length_b   1.000
_cell.length_c   1.000
_cell.angle_alpha   90.00
_cell.angle_beta   90.00
_cell.angle_gamma   90.00
#
_symmetry.space_group_name_H-M   'P 1'
#
loop_
_entity.id
_entity.type
_entity.pdbx_description
1 polymer ?
#
loop_
_entity_poly.entity_id
_entity_poly.type
_entity_poly.pdbx_seq_one_letter_code
_entity_poly.pdbx_strand_id
1 'polypeptide(L)'
;MNTRQIIKHLSNRNGLTISLYLPVDPGDSKKDWLTKVHSHLRDLRHSAKNLQHKEEKYLDAIISQVEDFLQNFDTRGTRTLALFAGKDIFESVKLPVVLSSRVHVENKPILSPLTEALDENPPYIIVLIDRTYGEIIEVNFLEEEAASKVIKSYVPQRILAKGYDIGREDKTLRHIEDHLHRHLVKIVKLLSNFESSYPNGLIVIGGQKELVGKFTRLLHPSLQKKIVGSFGANVDDNKTELIKKAQKFVDNYLEKKAWGKA
;
A
#
# COMPACT_ATOMS: atom_id res chain seq x y z
N MET A 1 -5.44 -10.97 -9.76
CA MET A 1 -3.99 -10.80 -9.46
C MET A 1 -3.82 -9.55 -8.61
N ASN A 2 -2.89 -9.55 -7.65
CA ASN A 2 -2.48 -8.28 -7.00
C ASN A 2 -1.71 -7.43 -8.04
N THR A 3 -1.77 -6.10 -7.98
CA THR A 3 -1.09 -5.17 -8.90
C THR A 3 0.38 -5.49 -9.12
N ARG A 4 1.13 -5.95 -8.12
CA ARG A 4 2.53 -6.38 -8.34
C ARG A 4 2.65 -7.58 -9.27
N GLN A 5 1.71 -8.52 -9.20
CA GLN A 5 1.63 -9.63 -10.13
C GLN A 5 1.25 -9.13 -11.53
N ILE A 6 0.35 -8.15 -11.64
CA ILE A 6 0.00 -7.49 -12.91
C ILE A 6 1.23 -6.82 -13.53
N ILE A 7 1.97 -6.01 -12.77
CA ILE A 7 3.21 -5.37 -13.24
C ILE A 7 4.23 -6.41 -13.70
N LYS A 8 4.47 -7.46 -12.91
CA LYS A 8 5.39 -8.55 -13.29
C LYS A 8 4.93 -9.32 -14.52
N HIS A 9 3.61 -9.49 -14.69
CA HIS A 9 3.04 -10.10 -15.87
C HIS A 9 3.28 -9.22 -17.09
N LEU A 10 2.91 -7.95 -17.02
CA LEU A 10 3.02 -6.97 -18.09
C LEU A 10 4.47 -6.66 -18.48
N SER A 11 5.40 -6.66 -17.52
CA SER A 11 6.82 -6.37 -17.79
C SER A 11 7.50 -7.38 -18.71
N ASN A 12 6.95 -8.59 -18.82
CA ASN A 12 7.45 -9.65 -19.69
C ASN A 12 6.71 -9.73 -21.03
N ARG A 13 5.78 -8.80 -21.30
CA ARG A 13 5.00 -8.79 -22.54
C ARG A 13 5.60 -7.83 -23.55
N ASN A 14 5.58 -8.27 -24.82
CA ASN A 14 5.97 -7.50 -25.99
C ASN A 14 4.86 -7.57 -27.03
N GLY A 15 4.81 -6.56 -27.90
CA GLY A 15 3.80 -6.40 -28.93
C GLY A 15 3.04 -5.09 -28.77
N LEU A 16 2.43 -4.65 -29.86
CA LEU A 16 1.66 -3.40 -29.92
C LEU A 16 0.58 -3.39 -28.83
N THR A 17 0.66 -2.43 -27.93
CA THR A 17 -0.15 -2.35 -26.70
C THR A 17 -0.58 -0.91 -26.49
N ILE A 18 -1.86 -0.73 -26.14
CA ILE A 18 -2.40 0.54 -25.67
C ILE A 18 -2.24 0.60 -24.15
N SER A 19 -1.57 1.63 -23.64
CA SER A 19 -1.45 1.92 -22.21
C SER A 19 -2.18 3.23 -21.91
N LEU A 20 -3.21 3.16 -21.08
CA LEU A 20 -4.06 4.29 -20.72
C LEU A 20 -3.92 4.59 -19.23
N TYR A 21 -3.79 5.87 -18.90
CA TYR A 21 -3.88 6.40 -17.55
C TYR A 21 -4.97 7.46 -17.56
N LEU A 22 -6.11 7.14 -16.97
CA LEU A 22 -7.34 7.90 -17.10
C LEU A 22 -7.73 8.44 -15.71
N PRO A 23 -7.38 9.69 -15.37
CA PRO A 23 -7.82 10.30 -14.12
C PRO A 23 -9.34 10.34 -14.01
N VAL A 24 -9.83 10.17 -12.78
CA VAL A 24 -11.24 10.24 -12.42
C VAL A 24 -11.40 11.43 -11.48
N ASP A 25 -12.00 12.50 -11.98
CA ASP A 25 -12.21 13.71 -11.20
C ASP A 25 -13.33 13.47 -10.16
N PRO A 26 -13.15 13.81 -8.87
CA PRO A 26 -14.17 13.59 -7.85
C PRO A 26 -15.50 14.31 -8.09
N GLY A 27 -15.50 15.35 -8.94
CA GLY A 27 -16.69 16.11 -9.31
C GLY A 27 -17.36 15.63 -10.60
N ASP A 28 -16.74 14.73 -11.36
CA ASP A 28 -17.31 14.22 -12.61
C ASP A 28 -18.37 13.14 -12.33
N SER A 29 -19.47 13.19 -13.08
CA SER A 29 -20.32 12.01 -13.20
C SER A 29 -19.60 10.94 -14.05
N LYS A 30 -20.02 9.68 -13.94
CA LYS A 30 -19.51 8.60 -14.82
C LYS A 30 -19.65 8.97 -16.30
N LYS A 31 -20.72 9.70 -16.67
CA LYS A 31 -20.96 10.13 -18.04
C LYS A 31 -19.95 11.19 -18.50
N ASP A 32 -19.61 12.15 -17.64
CA ASP A 32 -18.65 13.20 -17.96
C ASP A 32 -17.24 12.61 -18.14
N TRP A 33 -16.86 11.72 -17.22
CA TRP A 33 -15.62 10.97 -17.31
C TRP A 33 -15.53 10.14 -18.60
N LEU A 34 -16.57 9.35 -18.93
CA LEU A 34 -16.62 8.59 -20.18
C LEU A 34 -16.51 9.49 -21.42
N THR A 35 -17.09 10.69 -21.38
CA THR A 35 -17.00 11.64 -22.50
C THR A 35 -15.56 12.09 -22.72
N LYS A 36 -14.83 12.43 -21.65
CA LYS A 36 -13.39 12.78 -21.71
C LYS A 36 -12.57 11.62 -22.27
N VAL A 37 -12.81 10.40 -21.79
CA VAL A 37 -12.09 9.20 -22.24
C VAL A 37 -12.36 8.89 -23.71
N HIS A 38 -13.62 8.92 -24.15
CA HIS A 38 -13.98 8.69 -25.55
C HIS A 38 -13.34 9.71 -26.50
N SER A 39 -13.13 10.96 -26.06
CA SER A 39 -12.38 11.94 -26.85
C SER A 39 -10.95 11.46 -27.10
N HIS A 40 -10.25 11.02 -26.04
CA HIS A 40 -8.89 10.50 -26.17
C HIS A 40 -8.80 9.24 -27.04
N LEU A 41 -9.76 8.32 -26.90
CA LEU A 41 -9.81 7.11 -27.73
C LEU A 41 -10.10 7.43 -29.20
N ARG A 42 -10.93 8.44 -29.47
CA ARG A 42 -11.21 8.92 -30.83
C ARG A 42 -9.94 9.52 -31.47
N ASP A 43 -9.22 10.36 -30.74
CA ASP A 43 -7.96 10.95 -31.22
C ASP A 43 -6.92 9.87 -31.53
N LEU A 44 -6.88 8.82 -30.70
CA LEU A 44 -6.03 7.67 -30.96
C LEU A 44 -6.44 6.91 -32.22
N ARG A 45 -7.74 6.67 -32.41
CA ARG A 45 -8.32 6.02 -33.60
C ARG A 45 -7.98 6.80 -34.87
N HIS A 46 -8.02 8.13 -34.81
CA HIS A 46 -7.59 8.99 -35.92
C HIS A 46 -6.10 8.87 -36.22
N SER A 47 -5.27 8.84 -35.17
CA SER A 47 -3.82 8.71 -35.32
C SER A 47 -3.40 7.36 -35.90
N ALA A 48 -4.14 6.30 -35.56
CA ALA A 48 -3.92 4.93 -36.06
C ALA A 48 -4.15 4.76 -37.57
N LYS A 49 -4.94 5.63 -38.21
CA LYS A 49 -5.19 5.57 -39.67
C LYS A 49 -3.94 5.77 -40.52
N ASN A 50 -2.88 6.34 -39.94
CA ASN A 50 -1.59 6.53 -40.61
C ASN A 50 -0.68 5.30 -40.53
N LEU A 51 -1.11 4.22 -39.86
CA LEU A 51 -0.36 2.98 -39.71
C LEU A 51 -0.65 2.00 -40.84
N GLN A 52 0.05 0.86 -40.85
CA GLN A 52 -0.27 -0.22 -41.77
C GLN A 52 -1.67 -0.77 -41.49
N HIS A 53 -2.40 -1.17 -42.54
CA HIS A 53 -3.79 -1.62 -42.43
C HIS A 53 -4.03 -2.72 -41.37
N LYS A 54 -3.06 -3.61 -41.19
CA LYS A 54 -3.13 -4.67 -40.16
C LYS A 54 -3.03 -4.11 -38.74
N GLU A 55 -2.18 -3.11 -38.51
CA GLU A 55 -1.99 -2.45 -37.21
C GLU A 55 -3.18 -1.53 -36.90
N GLU A 56 -3.67 -0.78 -37.89
CA GLU A 56 -4.88 0.03 -37.79
C GLU A 56 -6.07 -0.82 -37.32
N LYS A 57 -6.37 -1.92 -38.04
CA LYS A 57 -7.49 -2.82 -37.71
C LYS A 57 -7.33 -3.46 -36.33
N TYR A 58 -6.10 -3.75 -35.93
CA TYR A 58 -5.81 -4.32 -34.62
C TYR A 58 -6.04 -3.32 -33.49
N LEU A 59 -5.56 -2.07 -33.64
CA LEU A 59 -5.81 -1.01 -32.66
C LEU A 59 -7.29 -0.67 -32.57
N ASP A 60 -8.01 -0.65 -33.70
CA ASP A 60 -9.45 -0.43 -33.74
C ASP A 60 -10.23 -1.46 -32.90
N ALA A 61 -9.84 -2.74 -33.00
CA ALA A 61 -10.41 -3.81 -32.19
C ALA A 61 -10.11 -3.64 -30.70
N ILE A 62 -8.87 -3.27 -30.33
CA ILE A 62 -8.51 -3.01 -28.92
C ILE A 62 -9.30 -1.81 -28.38
N ILE A 63 -9.37 -0.71 -29.13
CA ILE A 63 -10.11 0.49 -28.72
C ILE A 63 -11.56 0.14 -28.43
N SER A 64 -12.19 -0.66 -29.30
CA SER A 64 -13.58 -1.10 -29.11
C SER A 64 -13.74 -1.96 -27.85
N GLN A 65 -12.80 -2.87 -27.58
CA GLN A 65 -12.77 -3.66 -26.34
C GLN A 65 -12.62 -2.78 -25.09
N VAL A 66 -11.81 -1.72 -25.17
CA VAL A 66 -11.65 -0.74 -24.08
C VAL A 66 -12.95 0.04 -23.86
N GLU A 67 -13.59 0.52 -24.92
CA GLU A 67 -14.87 1.24 -24.85
C GLU A 67 -15.93 0.38 -24.14
N ASP A 68 -16.06 -0.90 -24.51
CA ASP A 68 -17.00 -1.84 -23.88
C ASP A 68 -16.72 -2.07 -22.39
N PHE A 69 -15.44 -2.21 -22.01
CA PHE A 69 -15.05 -2.34 -20.60
C PHE A 69 -15.44 -1.10 -19.79
N LEU A 70 -15.19 0.10 -20.33
CA LEU A 70 -15.43 1.36 -19.64
C LEU A 70 -16.92 1.62 -19.38
N GLN A 71 -17.82 1.13 -20.24
CA GLN A 71 -19.26 1.24 -20.03
C GLN A 71 -19.70 0.65 -18.68
N ASN A 72 -19.07 -0.44 -18.24
CA ASN A 72 -19.41 -1.14 -17.01
C ASN A 72 -18.43 -0.85 -15.85
N PHE A 73 -17.39 -0.05 -16.10
CA PHE A 73 -16.41 0.29 -15.08
C PHE A 73 -17.04 1.09 -13.92
N ASP A 74 -16.67 0.72 -12.69
CA ASP A 74 -17.08 1.42 -11.47
C ASP A 74 -16.00 2.40 -11.02
N THR A 75 -16.30 3.69 -11.12
CA THR A 75 -15.40 4.78 -10.79
C THR A 75 -15.29 5.05 -9.28
N ARG A 76 -16.14 4.44 -8.44
CA ARG A 76 -16.06 4.60 -6.98
C ARG A 76 -14.68 4.19 -6.46
N GLY A 77 -14.16 4.97 -5.51
CA GLY A 77 -12.84 4.74 -4.91
C GLY A 77 -11.65 4.95 -5.86
N THR A 78 -11.89 5.25 -7.14
CA THR A 78 -10.86 5.39 -8.16
C THR A 78 -10.56 6.85 -8.42
N ARG A 79 -9.28 7.23 -8.40
CA ARG A 79 -8.79 8.56 -8.78
C ARG A 79 -8.02 8.53 -10.10
N THR A 80 -7.51 7.36 -10.50
CA THR A 80 -7.01 7.08 -11.85
C THR A 80 -7.25 5.61 -12.19
N LEU A 81 -7.71 5.34 -13.40
CA LEU A 81 -7.72 4.01 -13.99
C LEU A 81 -6.47 3.84 -14.87
N ALA A 82 -5.61 2.90 -14.52
CA ALA A 82 -4.56 2.42 -15.43
C ALA A 82 -5.09 1.19 -16.18
N LEU A 83 -5.03 1.19 -17.51
CA LEU A 83 -5.52 0.10 -18.35
C LEU A 83 -4.50 -0.25 -19.43
N PHE A 84 -4.23 -1.53 -19.60
CA PHE A 84 -3.29 -2.07 -20.58
C PHE A 84 -4.02 -3.07 -21.45
N ALA A 85 -4.04 -2.82 -22.76
CA ALA A 85 -4.74 -3.67 -23.70
C ALA A 85 -3.89 -3.93 -24.96
N GLY A 86 -3.76 -5.20 -25.31
CA GLY A 86 -2.88 -5.69 -26.36
C GLY A 86 -3.12 -7.17 -26.62
N LYS A 87 -2.17 -7.82 -27.29
CA LYS A 87 -2.32 -9.23 -27.66
C LYS A 87 -2.16 -10.07 -26.40
N ASP A 88 -3.21 -10.82 -26.04
CA ASP A 88 -3.25 -11.63 -24.81
C ASP A 88 -3.04 -10.79 -23.52
N ILE A 89 -3.35 -9.49 -23.59
CA ILE A 89 -3.22 -8.53 -22.49
C ILE A 89 -4.53 -7.74 -22.41
N PHE A 90 -5.21 -7.83 -21.28
CA PHE A 90 -6.29 -6.92 -20.93
C PHE A 90 -6.36 -6.79 -19.41
N GLU A 91 -5.60 -5.85 -18.88
CA GLU A 91 -5.39 -5.68 -17.44
C GLU A 91 -5.76 -4.26 -17.02
N SER A 92 -6.43 -4.13 -15.87
CA SER A 92 -6.79 -2.83 -15.31
C SER A 92 -6.40 -2.73 -13.83
N VAL A 93 -6.02 -1.53 -13.42
CA VAL A 93 -5.62 -1.21 -12.05
C VAL A 93 -6.31 0.08 -11.63
N LYS A 94 -7.09 0.02 -10.54
CA LYS A 94 -7.66 1.20 -9.89
C LYS A 94 -6.60 1.82 -8.99
N LEU A 95 -6.35 3.12 -9.15
CA LEU A 95 -5.41 3.88 -8.34
C LEU A 95 -6.17 4.92 -7.51
N PRO A 96 -5.89 5.06 -6.21
CA PRO A 96 -6.50 6.09 -5.37
C PRO A 96 -5.78 7.43 -5.43
N VAL A 97 -4.88 7.63 -6.41
CA VAL A 97 -4.25 8.93 -6.72
C VAL A 97 -4.59 9.42 -8.12
N VAL A 98 -4.40 10.71 -8.33
CA VAL A 98 -4.55 11.35 -9.64
C VAL A 98 -3.21 11.30 -10.35
N LEU A 99 -3.16 10.61 -11.48
CA LEU A 99 -2.07 10.72 -12.45
C LEU A 99 -2.52 11.57 -13.63
N SER A 100 -1.57 12.18 -14.34
CA SER A 100 -1.89 12.90 -15.58
C SER A 100 -2.53 11.96 -16.61
N SER A 101 -3.51 12.48 -17.35
CA SER A 101 -4.09 11.74 -18.48
C SER A 101 -3.01 11.40 -19.50
N ARG A 102 -2.84 10.11 -19.80
CA ARG A 102 -1.86 9.63 -20.78
C ARG A 102 -2.44 8.48 -21.61
N VAL A 103 -2.20 8.53 -22.92
CA VAL A 103 -2.54 7.49 -23.88
C VAL A 103 -1.29 7.18 -24.69
N HIS A 104 -0.79 5.96 -24.58
CA HIS A 104 0.41 5.49 -25.28
C HIS A 104 0.08 4.26 -26.11
N VAL A 105 0.63 4.20 -27.33
CA VAL A 105 0.60 3.01 -28.17
C VAL A 105 2.03 2.64 -28.53
N GLU A 106 2.49 1.52 -27.98
CA GLU A 106 3.89 1.14 -27.98
C GLU A 106 4.02 -0.38 -28.12
N ASN A 107 5.20 -0.86 -28.52
CA ASN A 107 5.47 -2.30 -28.67
C ASN A 107 5.69 -3.04 -27.33
N LYS A 108 5.32 -2.42 -26.22
CA LYS A 108 5.31 -2.96 -24.86
C LYS A 108 4.39 -2.12 -23.96
N PRO A 109 3.85 -2.66 -22.85
CA PRO A 109 3.12 -1.86 -21.86
C PRO A 109 3.99 -0.76 -21.26
N ILE A 110 3.47 0.47 -21.19
CA ILE A 110 4.15 1.61 -20.55
C ILE A 110 3.80 1.64 -19.07
N LEU A 111 4.67 1.05 -18.25
CA LEU A 111 4.45 0.88 -16.80
C LEU A 111 4.98 2.03 -15.95
N SER A 112 5.77 2.96 -16.51
CA SER A 112 6.48 3.97 -15.71
C SER A 112 5.59 4.81 -14.80
N PRO A 113 4.43 5.37 -15.24
CA PRO A 113 3.59 6.14 -14.34
C PRO A 113 3.01 5.30 -13.20
N LEU A 114 2.69 4.02 -13.46
CA LEU A 114 2.22 3.10 -12.43
C LEU A 114 3.32 2.77 -11.42
N THR A 115 4.53 2.47 -11.88
CA THR A 115 5.65 2.13 -10.99
C THR A 115 6.10 3.34 -10.17
N GLU A 116 6.14 4.53 -10.78
CA GLU A 116 6.46 5.79 -10.08
C GLU A 116 5.45 6.05 -8.96
N ALA A 117 4.15 5.93 -9.23
CA ALA A 117 3.12 6.10 -8.20
C ALA A 117 3.26 5.12 -7.02
N LEU A 118 3.71 3.88 -7.28
CA LEU A 118 3.95 2.89 -6.24
C LEU A 118 5.24 3.13 -5.45
N ASP A 119 6.26 3.65 -6.10
CA ASP A 119 7.53 4.00 -5.45
C ASP A 119 7.37 5.24 -4.57
N GLU A 120 6.53 6.20 -4.99
CA GLU A 120 6.14 7.37 -4.20
C GLU A 120 5.23 7.01 -3.03
N ASN A 121 4.47 5.92 -3.13
CA ASN A 121 3.53 5.48 -2.09
C ASN A 121 3.88 4.07 -1.60
N PRO A 122 5.02 3.89 -0.92
CA PRO A 122 5.43 2.59 -0.43
C PRO A 122 4.41 2.08 0.60
N PRO A 123 4.13 0.75 0.60
CA PRO A 123 3.26 0.17 1.60
C PRO A 123 3.87 0.36 2.99
N TYR A 124 3.02 0.50 3.99
CA TYR A 124 3.47 0.61 5.37
C TYR A 124 2.64 -0.27 6.28
N ILE A 125 3.21 -0.58 7.43
CA ILE A 125 2.52 -1.27 8.50
C ILE A 125 2.41 -0.39 9.73
N ILE A 126 1.32 -0.58 10.45
CA ILE A 126 1.12 -0.05 11.78
C ILE A 126 1.27 -1.22 12.74
N VAL A 127 2.25 -1.13 13.62
CA VAL A 127 2.46 -2.12 14.68
C VAL A 127 1.93 -1.52 15.97
N LEU A 128 0.72 -1.92 16.34
CA LEU A 128 0.11 -1.58 17.62
C LEU A 128 0.67 -2.51 18.68
N ILE A 129 1.20 -1.95 19.75
CA ILE A 129 1.77 -2.69 20.86
C ILE A 129 1.18 -2.21 22.18
N ASP A 130 0.74 -3.18 22.96
CA ASP A 130 0.36 -3.03 24.36
C ASP A 130 1.00 -4.17 25.16
N ARG A 131 0.79 -4.19 26.48
CA ARG A 131 1.38 -5.20 27.36
C ARG A 131 0.89 -6.61 27.02
N THR A 132 -0.37 -6.76 26.59
CA THR A 132 -1.04 -8.06 26.34
C THR A 132 -1.53 -8.22 24.90
N TYR A 133 -1.42 -7.17 24.09
CA TYR A 133 -2.00 -7.11 22.76
C TYR A 133 -0.98 -6.59 21.77
N GLY A 134 -0.92 -7.24 20.61
CA GLY A 134 -0.19 -6.76 19.46
C GLY A 134 -1.02 -6.88 18.20
N GLU A 135 -1.06 -5.86 17.37
CA GLU A 135 -1.73 -5.93 16.07
C GLU A 135 -0.85 -5.31 15.00
N ILE A 136 -0.79 -5.99 13.85
CA ILE A 136 -0.13 -5.49 12.66
C ILE A 136 -1.22 -5.18 11.65
N ILE A 137 -1.33 -3.91 11.28
CA ILE A 137 -2.22 -3.44 10.23
C ILE A 137 -1.35 -3.18 9.00
N GLU A 138 -1.58 -3.92 7.92
CA GLU A 138 -0.96 -3.69 6.62
C GLU A 138 -1.79 -2.66 5.86
N VAL A 139 -1.17 -1.51 5.59
CA VAL A 139 -1.77 -0.45 4.78
C VAL A 139 -1.08 -0.45 3.43
N ASN A 140 -1.79 -0.92 2.43
CA ASN A 140 -1.34 -0.97 1.06
C ASN A 140 -2.04 0.12 0.25
N PHE A 141 -1.25 0.93 -0.45
CA PHE A 141 -1.72 2.04 -1.27
C PHE A 141 -2.78 1.64 -2.30
N LEU A 142 -2.81 0.38 -2.73
CA LEU A 142 -3.70 -0.11 -3.78
C LEU A 142 -4.91 -0.89 -3.28
N GLU A 143 -5.02 -1.10 -1.97
CA GLU A 143 -6.12 -1.87 -1.38
C GLU A 143 -7.09 -0.90 -0.72
N GLU A 144 -8.39 -1.04 -1.01
CA GLU A 144 -9.44 -0.21 -0.42
C GLU A 144 -9.55 -0.43 1.10
N GLU A 145 -9.22 -1.63 1.56
CA GLU A 145 -9.25 -2.02 2.97
C GLU A 145 -7.86 -2.45 3.46
N ALA A 146 -7.45 -1.92 4.60
CA ALA A 146 -6.22 -2.35 5.26
C ALA A 146 -6.39 -3.75 5.87
N ALA A 147 -5.61 -4.72 5.37
CA ALA A 147 -5.51 -6.03 5.98
C ALA A 147 -4.97 -5.92 7.41
N SER A 148 -5.49 -6.69 8.36
CA SER A 148 -4.93 -6.72 9.72
C SER A 148 -4.73 -8.13 10.25
N LYS A 149 -3.65 -8.29 11.02
CA LYS A 149 -3.27 -9.53 11.70
C LYS A 149 -3.09 -9.24 13.19
N VAL A 150 -3.94 -9.87 13.99
CA VAL A 150 -4.01 -9.65 15.44
C VAL A 150 -3.29 -10.78 16.21
N ILE A 151 -2.51 -10.41 17.23
CA ILE A 151 -1.95 -11.31 18.23
C ILE A 151 -2.46 -10.88 19.61
N LYS A 152 -3.07 -11.82 20.33
CA LYS A 152 -3.36 -11.67 21.76
C LYS A 152 -2.41 -12.55 22.57
N SER A 153 -1.86 -12.04 23.67
CA SER A 153 -1.03 -12.82 24.60
C SER A 153 -1.38 -12.47 26.03
N TYR A 154 -1.36 -13.48 26.90
CA TYR A 154 -1.46 -13.22 28.33
C TYR A 154 -0.12 -12.67 28.86
N VAL A 155 -0.17 -11.48 29.46
CA VAL A 155 0.95 -10.88 30.20
C VAL A 155 0.39 -10.44 31.57
N PRO A 156 0.90 -11.02 32.67
CA PRO A 156 0.40 -10.70 34.01
C PRO A 156 0.55 -9.20 34.33
N GLN A 157 -0.42 -8.64 35.04
CA GLN A 157 -0.35 -7.24 35.49
C GLN A 157 0.71 -7.08 36.58
N ARG A 158 1.32 -5.88 36.65
CA ARG A 158 2.16 -5.52 37.80
C ARG A 158 1.25 -5.33 39.01
N ILE A 159 1.30 -6.28 39.93
CA ILE A 159 0.72 -6.12 41.26
C ILE A 159 1.81 -5.51 42.13
N LEU A 160 1.63 -4.27 42.59
CA LEU A 160 2.44 -3.71 43.67
C LEU A 160 2.04 -4.47 44.94
N ALA A 161 2.86 -5.43 45.36
CA ALA A 161 2.67 -6.09 46.65
C ALA A 161 2.88 -5.03 47.73
N LYS A 162 1.80 -4.58 48.38
CA LYS A 162 1.92 -3.78 49.59
C LYS A 162 2.36 -4.70 50.73
N GLY A 163 3.68 -4.73 50.98
CA GLY A 163 4.26 -5.14 52.25
C GLY A 163 4.99 -6.49 52.26
N TYR A 164 6.19 -6.42 52.87
CA TYR A 164 6.92 -7.50 53.56
C TYR A 164 7.68 -8.59 52.78
N ASP A 165 8.00 -8.43 51.50
CA ASP A 165 8.88 -9.42 50.83
C ASP A 165 9.67 -8.86 49.64
N ILE A 166 10.70 -8.05 49.94
CA ILE A 166 11.64 -7.46 48.97
C ILE A 166 12.25 -8.51 48.01
N GLY A 167 12.41 -9.77 48.45
CA GLY A 167 12.94 -10.87 47.62
C GLY A 167 11.92 -11.58 46.71
N ARG A 168 10.61 -11.54 47.01
CA ARG A 168 9.55 -12.14 46.15
C ARG A 168 9.01 -11.16 45.11
N GLU A 169 9.05 -9.86 45.42
CA GLU A 169 8.76 -8.78 44.47
C GLU A 169 9.69 -8.89 43.25
N ASP A 170 10.95 -9.19 43.49
CA ASP A 170 12.00 -9.26 42.48
C ASP A 170 11.84 -10.45 41.51
N LYS A 171 11.40 -11.62 42.03
CA LYS A 171 11.06 -12.79 41.19
C LYS A 171 9.79 -12.51 40.37
N THR A 172 8.76 -11.98 41.00
CA THR A 172 7.48 -11.65 40.34
C THR A 172 7.67 -10.63 39.22
N LEU A 173 8.46 -9.58 39.45
CA LEU A 173 8.79 -8.58 38.44
C LEU A 173 9.60 -9.17 37.29
N ARG A 174 10.59 -10.03 37.56
CA ARG A 174 11.33 -10.76 36.52
C ARG A 174 10.40 -11.64 35.68
N HIS A 175 9.47 -12.36 36.30
CA HIS A 175 8.49 -13.17 35.58
C HIS A 175 7.58 -12.31 34.69
N ILE A 176 7.11 -11.16 35.18
CA ILE A 176 6.29 -10.22 34.38
C ILE A 176 7.07 -9.67 33.18
N GLU A 177 8.33 -9.27 33.38
CA GLU A 177 9.20 -8.78 32.29
C GLU A 177 9.52 -9.88 31.27
N ASP A 178 9.72 -11.11 31.70
CA ASP A 178 9.91 -12.27 30.80
C ASP A 178 8.64 -12.54 29.96
N HIS A 179 7.45 -12.50 30.57
CA HIS A 179 6.18 -12.60 29.83
C HIS A 179 6.02 -11.47 28.81
N LEU A 180 6.34 -10.23 29.19
CA LEU A 180 6.30 -9.09 28.28
C LEU A 180 7.32 -9.25 27.14
N HIS A 181 8.55 -9.63 27.45
CA HIS A 181 9.60 -9.86 26.46
C HIS A 181 9.17 -10.92 25.43
N ARG A 182 8.65 -12.07 25.90
CA ARG A 182 8.14 -13.13 25.02
C ARG A 182 6.99 -12.66 24.14
N HIS A 183 6.10 -11.82 24.68
CA HIS A 183 5.02 -11.22 23.89
C HIS A 183 5.58 -10.34 22.76
N LEU A 184 6.50 -9.43 23.07
CA LEU A 184 7.11 -8.57 22.06
C LEU A 184 7.89 -9.38 21.01
N VAL A 185 8.60 -10.43 21.41
CA VAL A 185 9.30 -11.35 20.49
C VAL A 185 8.32 -12.03 19.52
N LYS A 186 7.12 -12.40 19.97
CA LYS A 186 6.09 -12.97 19.07
C LYS A 186 5.66 -11.96 17.99
N ILE A 187 5.52 -10.68 18.36
CA ILE A 187 5.19 -9.62 17.41
C ILE A 187 6.35 -9.41 16.41
N VAL A 188 7.60 -9.38 16.89
CA VAL A 188 8.79 -9.27 16.03
C VAL A 188 8.84 -10.41 15.00
N LYS A 189 8.53 -11.65 15.39
CA LYS A 189 8.51 -12.80 14.48
C LYS A 189 7.50 -12.64 13.33
N LEU A 190 6.38 -11.95 13.55
CA LEU A 190 5.44 -11.67 12.47
C LEU A 190 5.98 -10.64 11.47
N LEU A 191 6.81 -9.70 11.92
CA LEU A 191 7.40 -8.68 11.07
C LEU A 191 8.46 -9.22 10.11
N SER A 192 9.11 -10.34 10.44
CA SER A 192 10.08 -10.97 9.53
C SER A 192 9.46 -11.38 8.19
N ASN A 193 8.18 -11.77 8.19
CA ASN A 193 7.46 -12.08 6.95
C ASN A 193 7.15 -10.81 6.15
N PHE A 194 6.85 -9.70 6.82
CA PHE A 194 6.61 -8.40 6.18
C PHE A 194 7.86 -7.91 5.44
N GLU A 195 9.04 -8.05 6.04
CA GLU A 195 10.30 -7.62 5.43
C GLU A 195 10.56 -8.26 4.07
N SER A 196 10.25 -9.55 3.95
CA SER A 196 10.41 -10.32 2.72
C SER A 196 9.39 -9.93 1.65
N SER A 197 8.14 -9.68 2.05
CA SER A 197 7.05 -9.28 1.14
C SER A 197 7.17 -7.82 0.68
N TYR A 198 7.74 -6.95 1.51
CA TYR A 198 7.81 -5.51 1.26
C TYR A 198 9.23 -4.97 1.56
N PRO A 199 10.18 -5.14 0.63
CA PRO A 199 11.56 -4.65 0.78
C PRO A 199 11.63 -3.15 1.08
N ASN A 200 10.78 -2.35 0.44
CA ASN A 200 10.69 -0.89 0.64
C ASN A 200 9.61 -0.48 1.64
N GLY A 201 9.03 -1.42 2.39
CA GLY A 201 7.93 -1.14 3.31
C GLY A 201 8.37 -0.30 4.51
N LEU A 202 7.47 0.58 4.97
CA LEU A 202 7.70 1.45 6.13
C LEU A 202 6.98 0.93 7.38
N ILE A 203 7.47 1.31 8.56
CA ILE A 203 6.92 0.87 9.84
C ILE A 203 6.56 2.09 10.70
N VAL A 204 5.33 2.12 11.19
CA VAL A 204 4.89 3.06 12.23
C VAL A 204 4.48 2.25 13.46
N ILE A 205 4.95 2.66 14.65
CA ILE A 205 4.66 1.94 15.90
C ILE A 205 3.66 2.74 16.74
N GLY A 206 2.52 2.15 17.06
CA GLY A 206 1.53 2.72 17.97
C GLY A 206 1.61 2.05 19.34
N GLY A 207 1.73 2.81 20.42
CA GLY A 207 1.71 2.24 21.77
C GLY A 207 2.36 3.14 22.82
N GLN A 208 2.44 2.64 24.05
CA GLN A 208 3.08 3.39 25.14
C GLN A 208 4.59 3.53 24.91
N LYS A 209 5.14 4.73 25.15
CA LYS A 209 6.55 5.08 24.87
C LYS A 209 7.56 4.07 25.44
N GLU A 210 7.32 3.55 26.64
CA GLU A 210 8.18 2.53 27.26
C GLU A 210 8.20 1.23 26.43
N LEU A 211 7.03 0.75 26.01
CA LEU A 211 6.88 -0.46 25.21
C LEU A 211 7.48 -0.29 23.82
N VAL A 212 7.27 0.88 23.19
CA VAL A 212 7.89 1.23 21.90
C VAL A 212 9.41 1.11 22.00
N GLY A 213 10.01 1.68 23.04
CA GLY A 213 11.47 1.58 23.24
C GLY A 213 11.95 0.14 23.42
N LYS A 214 11.23 -0.68 24.20
CA LYS A 214 11.55 -2.11 24.39
C LYS A 214 11.42 -2.89 23.08
N PHE A 215 10.32 -2.69 22.36
CA PHE A 215 10.02 -3.37 21.10
C PHE A 215 11.05 -3.03 20.01
N THR A 216 11.36 -1.75 19.81
CA THR A 216 12.32 -1.30 18.79
C THR A 216 13.69 -1.94 18.98
N ARG A 217 14.15 -2.12 20.23
CA ARG A 217 15.43 -2.78 20.53
C ARG A 217 15.46 -4.28 20.19
N LEU A 218 14.30 -4.93 20.10
CA LEU A 218 14.20 -6.35 19.73
C LEU A 218 14.19 -6.57 18.22
N LEU A 219 13.94 -5.51 17.44
CA LEU A 219 13.93 -5.59 15.99
C LEU A 219 15.35 -5.73 15.44
N HIS A 220 15.50 -6.51 14.37
CA HIS A 220 16.74 -6.54 13.61
C HIS A 220 17.08 -5.13 13.06
N PRO A 221 18.35 -4.74 12.93
CA PRO A 221 18.72 -3.39 12.45
C PRO A 221 18.10 -3.00 11.10
N SER A 222 17.83 -3.97 10.22
CA SER A 222 17.15 -3.72 8.93
C SER A 222 15.70 -3.23 9.11
N LEU A 223 14.95 -3.79 10.05
CA LEU A 223 13.60 -3.37 10.41
C LEU A 223 13.61 -2.04 11.16
N GLN A 224 14.60 -1.81 12.04
CA GLN A 224 14.72 -0.54 12.77
C GLN A 224 14.87 0.66 11.80
N LYS A 225 15.64 0.49 10.72
CA LYS A 225 15.81 1.52 9.67
C LYS A 225 14.53 1.85 8.90
N LYS A 226 13.54 0.95 8.93
CA LYS A 226 12.23 1.14 8.28
C LYS A 226 11.23 1.86 9.17
N ILE A 227 11.56 2.11 10.45
CA ILE A 227 10.69 2.85 11.37
C ILE A 227 10.73 4.33 10.99
N VAL A 228 9.58 4.84 10.57
CA VAL A 228 9.42 6.26 10.18
C VAL A 228 8.77 7.10 11.27
N GLY A 229 8.21 6.47 12.30
CA GLY A 229 7.62 7.18 13.43
C GLY A 229 7.00 6.27 14.48
N SER A 230 6.58 6.91 15.58
CA SER A 230 5.80 6.27 16.62
C SER A 230 4.82 7.25 17.24
N PHE A 231 3.68 6.76 17.71
CA PHE A 231 2.67 7.58 18.36
C PHE A 231 2.01 6.84 19.53
N GLY A 232 1.44 7.60 20.47
CA GLY A 232 0.63 7.03 21.55
C GLY A 232 -0.68 6.48 20.97
N ALA A 233 -0.96 5.21 21.23
CA ALA A 233 -2.16 4.52 20.80
C ALA A 233 -2.61 3.55 21.89
N ASN A 234 -3.93 3.33 21.97
CA ASN A 234 -4.52 2.23 22.71
C ASN A 234 -5.10 1.20 21.76
N VAL A 235 -5.29 -0.02 22.26
CA VAL A 235 -5.86 -1.15 21.49
C VAL A 235 -7.29 -0.86 21.02
N ASP A 236 -8.04 -0.10 21.82
CA ASP A 236 -9.45 0.21 21.55
C ASP A 236 -9.63 1.48 20.69
N ASP A 237 -8.54 2.12 20.26
CA ASP A 237 -8.60 3.29 19.39
C ASP A 237 -9.21 2.91 18.02
N ASN A 238 -9.95 3.85 17.42
CA ASN A 238 -10.59 3.62 16.13
C ASN A 238 -9.56 3.37 15.01
N LYS A 239 -9.70 2.25 14.29
CA LYS A 239 -8.78 1.83 13.20
C LYS A 239 -8.55 2.93 12.15
N THR A 240 -9.59 3.65 11.75
CA THR A 240 -9.49 4.75 10.77
C THR A 240 -8.65 5.91 11.30
N GLU A 241 -8.78 6.24 12.59
CA GLU A 241 -7.96 7.27 13.22
C GLU A 241 -6.50 6.85 13.36
N LEU A 242 -6.25 5.58 13.70
CA LEU A 242 -4.90 5.01 13.77
C LEU A 242 -4.21 5.08 12.41
N ILE A 243 -4.89 4.71 11.34
CA ILE A 243 -4.39 4.82 9.96
C ILE A 243 -4.09 6.28 9.61
N LYS A 244 -5.01 7.22 9.89
CA LYS A 244 -4.79 8.65 9.64
C LYS A 244 -3.59 9.20 10.42
N LYS A 245 -3.40 8.80 11.68
CA LYS A 245 -2.23 9.21 12.48
C LYS A 245 -0.95 8.66 11.89
N ALA A 246 -0.92 7.38 11.51
CA ALA A 246 0.24 6.74 10.91
C ALA A 246 0.62 7.34 9.55
N GLN A 247 -0.38 7.63 8.70
CA GLN A 247 -0.19 8.25 7.39
C GLN A 247 0.62 9.54 7.49
N LYS A 248 0.34 10.39 8.48
CA LYS A 248 1.10 11.64 8.69
C LYS A 248 2.60 11.42 8.91
N PHE A 249 3.00 10.32 9.55
CA PHE A 249 4.42 10.00 9.72
C PHE A 249 5.06 9.53 8.42
N VAL A 250 4.31 8.77 7.62
CA VAL A 250 4.73 8.31 6.30
C VAL A 250 4.91 9.50 5.35
N ASP A 251 3.91 10.38 5.24
CA ASP A 251 3.95 11.57 4.39
C ASP A 251 5.17 12.46 4.74
N ASN A 252 5.33 12.79 6.02
CA ASN A 252 6.47 13.58 6.50
C ASN A 252 7.83 12.93 6.20
N TYR A 253 7.91 11.59 6.25
CA TYR A 253 9.14 10.87 5.92
C TYR A 253 9.44 10.93 4.42
N LEU A 254 8.42 10.75 3.59
CA LEU A 254 8.53 10.79 2.13
C LEU A 254 8.91 12.19 1.64
N GLU A 255 8.29 13.24 2.18
CA GLU A 255 8.63 14.65 1.88
C GLU A 255 10.10 14.95 2.18
N LYS A 256 10.59 14.57 3.37
CA LYS A 256 12.00 14.75 3.76
C LYS A 256 12.95 13.97 2.85
N LYS A 257 12.58 12.76 2.47
CA LYS A 257 13.37 11.90 1.57
C LYS A 257 13.44 12.47 0.15
N ALA A 258 12.38 13.12 -0.32
CA ALA A 258 12.36 13.79 -1.61
C ALA A 258 13.30 15.01 -1.62
N TRP A 259 13.27 15.83 -0.56
CA TRP A 259 14.14 17.02 -0.46
C TRP A 259 15.61 16.70 -0.18
N GLY A 260 15.90 15.61 0.53
CA GLY A 260 17.28 15.17 0.80
C GLY A 260 17.98 14.49 -0.39
N LYS A 261 17.32 14.35 -1.54
CA LYS A 261 17.88 13.80 -2.79
C LYS A 261 18.22 14.88 -3.84
N ALA A 262 18.01 16.16 -3.52
CA ALA A 262 18.41 17.29 -4.35
C ALA A 262 19.87 17.68 -4.13
#